data_AF-A0A5C5VV42-F1
#
_entry.id   AF-A0A5C5VV42-F1
#
_cell.length_a   1.000
_cell.length_b   1.000
_cell.length_c   1.000
_cell.angle_alpha   90.00
_cell.angle_beta   90.00
_cell.angle_gamma   90.00
#
_symmetry.space_group_name_H-M   'P 1'
#
loop_
_entity.id
_entity.type
_entity.pdbx_description
1 polymer ?
#
loop_
_entity_poly.entity_id
_entity_poly.type
_entity_poly.pdbx_seq_one_letter_code
_entity_poly.pdbx_strand_id
1 'polypeptide(L)' 'MVRAIKEIVTVAAGGRIEIRRPELREGTTAEVTIMVAESPRADRRRLADFVGAGKGCFATAAEVDAFIRAERDAWA' A
#
# COMPACT_ATOMS: atom_id res chain seq x y z
N MET A 1 21.45 -11.53 34.76
CA MET A 1 21.53 -11.99 33.35
C MET A 1 20.13 -11.92 32.77
N VAL A 2 19.91 -11.11 31.74
CA VAL A 2 18.58 -10.94 31.11
C VAL A 2 18.48 -11.90 29.93
N ARG A 3 17.35 -12.60 29.80
CA ARG A 3 17.07 -13.48 28.66
C ARG A 3 16.18 -12.71 27.67
N ALA A 4 16.68 -12.48 26.46
CA ALA A 4 15.90 -11.84 25.40
C ALA A 4 15.09 -12.87 24.60
N ILE A 5 13.83 -12.55 24.30
CA ILE A 5 12.96 -13.33 23.42
C ILE A 5 12.70 -12.48 22.18
N LYS A 6 13.09 -12.98 21.00
CA LYS A 6 12.88 -12.30 19.71
C LYS A 6 11.90 -13.10 18.87
N GLU A 7 10.81 -12.47 18.45
CA GLU A 7 9.80 -13.05 17.57
C GLU A 7 9.29 -12.01 16.56
N ILE A 8 8.95 -12.47 15.36
CA ILE A 8 8.26 -11.65 14.36
C ILE A 8 6.77 -11.85 14.57
N VAL A 9 6.06 -10.75 14.79
CA VAL A 9 4.62 -10.73 15.03
C VAL A 9 3.92 -9.87 13.99
N THR A 10 2.69 -10.24 13.62
CA THR A 10 1.84 -9.42 12.78
C THR A 10 1.03 -8.47 13.65
N VAL A 11 1.04 -7.18 13.31
CA VAL A 11 0.21 -6.18 13.96
C VAL A 11 -1.23 -6.33 13.46
N ALA A 12 -2.15 -6.68 14.35
CA ALA A 12 -3.57 -6.80 14.04
C ALA A 12 -4.25 -5.42 13.92
N ALA A 13 -5.52 -5.43 13.53
CA ALA A 13 -6.34 -4.22 13.44
C ALA A 13 -6.26 -3.39 14.74
N GLY A 14 -6.20 -2.07 14.58
CA GLY A 14 -6.06 -1.14 15.72
C GLY A 14 -4.68 -1.14 16.38
N GLY A 15 -3.64 -1.70 15.74
CA GLY A 15 -2.28 -1.68 16.29
C GLY A 15 -2.02 -2.74 17.36
N ARG A 16 -2.91 -3.74 17.49
CA ARG A 16 -2.83 -4.75 18.54
C ARG A 16 -1.76 -5.79 18.23
N ILE A 17 -0.92 -6.08 19.21
CA ILE A 17 0.04 -7.18 19.21
C ILE A 17 -0.32 -8.12 20.37
N GLU A 18 -0.38 -9.43 20.10
CA GLU A 18 -0.65 -10.45 21.12
C GLU A 18 0.56 -11.38 21.26
N ILE A 19 1.15 -11.43 22.44
CA ILE A 19 2.31 -12.27 22.76
C ILE A 19 1.91 -13.20 23.89
N ARG A 20 1.95 -14.51 23.67
CA ARG A 20 1.71 -15.53 24.71
C ARG A 20 2.96 -16.40 24.88
N ARG A 21 3.43 -16.50 26.12
CA ARG A 21 4.60 -17.32 26.51
C ARG A 21 4.30 -18.07 27.81
N PRO A 22 3.73 -19.28 27.72
CA PRO A 22 3.43 -20.12 28.89
C PRO A 22 4.64 -20.43 29.77
N GLU A 23 5.85 -20.34 29.22
CA GLU A 23 7.12 -20.58 29.92
C GLU A 23 7.57 -19.44 30.84
N LEU A 24 6.91 -18.26 30.80
CA LEU A 24 7.21 -17.16 31.71
C LEU A 24 6.51 -17.38 33.06
N ARG A 25 7.28 -17.25 34.14
CA ARG A 25 6.77 -17.41 35.50
C ARG A 25 6.09 -16.14 35.98
N GLU A 26 4.93 -16.28 36.62
CA GLU A 26 4.22 -15.18 37.26
C GLU A 26 5.11 -14.42 38.26
N GLY A 27 4.91 -13.10 38.35
CA GLY A 27 5.71 -12.21 39.20
C GLY A 27 7.10 -11.87 38.66
N THR A 28 7.50 -12.40 37.50
CA THR A 28 8.77 -12.05 36.86
C THR A 28 8.65 -10.70 36.13
N THR A 29 9.59 -9.78 36.37
CA THR A 29 9.71 -8.55 35.58
C THR A 29 10.25 -8.86 34.19
N ALA A 30 9.53 -8.41 33.15
CA ALA A 30 9.94 -8.53 31.76
C ALA A 30 10.04 -7.15 31.10
N GLU A 31 11.06 -6.97 30.26
CA GLU A 31 11.20 -5.81 29.38
C GLU A 31 10.69 -6.17 27.98
N VAL A 32 9.92 -5.28 27.36
CA VAL A 32 9.36 -5.48 26.01
C VAL A 32 9.89 -4.40 25.08
N THR A 33 10.61 -4.82 24.03
CA THR A 33 11.14 -3.93 23.00
C THR A 33 10.49 -4.26 21.66
N ILE A 34 9.78 -3.29 21.08
CA ILE A 34 9.08 -3.43 19.80
C ILE A 34 9.89 -2.71 18.72
N MET A 35 10.38 -3.47 17.74
CA MET A 35 11.02 -2.92 16.53
C MET A 35 10.07 -3.10 15.36
N VAL A 36 9.58 -1.99 14.81
CA VAL A 36 8.75 -2.01 13.60
C VAL A 36 9.67 -1.76 12.41
N ALA A 37 9.72 -2.70 11.48
CA ALA A 37 10.37 -2.45 10.20
C ALA A 37 9.57 -1.38 9.45
N GLU A 38 10.24 -0.39 8.86
CA GLU A 38 9.60 0.45 7.86
C GLU A 38 9.08 -0.49 6.78
N SER A 39 7.75 -0.60 6.69
CA SER A 39 7.16 -1.23 5.53
C SER A 39 7.65 -0.43 4.33
N PRO A 40 8.17 -1.07 3.26
CA PRO A 40 8.40 -0.33 2.02
C PRO A 40 7.07 0.35 1.75
N ARG A 41 7.09 1.69 1.77
CA ARG A 41 5.90 2.51 1.58
C ARG A 41 5.31 1.95 0.30
N ALA A 42 4.23 1.16 0.41
CA ALA A 42 3.59 0.61 -0.77
C ALA A 42 3.37 1.84 -1.63
N ASP A 43 3.95 1.84 -2.83
CA ASP A 43 3.95 2.98 -3.72
C ASP A 43 2.50 3.23 -4.10
N ARG A 44 1.81 3.90 -3.19
CA ARG A 44 0.37 4.04 -3.16
C ARG A 44 0.12 5.25 -4.00
N ARG A 45 0.35 5.06 -5.30
CA ARG A 45 -0.02 6.00 -6.33
C ARG A 45 -1.47 6.40 -6.04
N ARG A 46 -1.65 7.67 -5.74
CA ARG A 46 -2.97 8.27 -5.53
C ARG A 46 -3.72 8.14 -6.84
N LEU A 47 -5.05 8.08 -6.80
CA LEU A 47 -5.85 8.09 -8.02
C LEU A 47 -5.56 9.33 -8.89
N ALA A 48 -5.23 10.46 -8.26
CA ALA A 48 -4.79 11.67 -8.93
C ALA A 48 -3.50 11.48 -9.76
N ASP A 49 -2.63 10.56 -9.37
CA ASP A 49 -1.36 10.29 -10.06
C ASP A 49 -1.57 9.61 -11.43
N PHE A 50 -2.80 9.16 -11.72
CA PHE A 50 -3.18 8.56 -13.00
C PHE A 50 -3.78 9.55 -14.01
N VAL A 51 -4.06 10.80 -13.61
CA VAL A 51 -4.60 11.82 -14.52
C VAL A 51 -3.54 12.13 -15.58
N GLY A 52 -3.86 11.88 -16.86
CA GLY A 52 -2.94 12.08 -17.98
C GLY A 52 -1.91 10.96 -18.18
N ALA A 53 -1.89 9.92 -17.35
CA ALA A 53 -0.98 8.77 -17.49
C ALA A 53 -1.47 7.72 -18.51
N GLY A 54 -2.65 7.90 -19.08
CA GLY A 54 -3.20 7.00 -20.10
C GLY A 54 -2.42 7.13 -21.42
N LYS A 55 -2.26 5.99 -22.13
CA LYS A 55 -1.57 5.91 -23.43
C LYS A 55 -2.20 6.80 -24.53
N GLY A 56 -3.42 7.29 -24.32
CA GLY A 56 -4.24 7.94 -25.35
C GLY A 56 -4.81 6.92 -26.34
N CYS A 57 -5.94 7.26 -26.98
CA CYS A 57 -6.56 6.42 -28.01
C CYS A 57 -6.04 6.71 -29.42
N PHE A 58 -5.32 7.81 -29.60
CA PHE A 58 -4.84 8.30 -30.90
C PHE A 58 -3.36 8.68 -30.79
N ALA A 59 -2.61 8.48 -31.86
CA ALA A 59 -1.18 8.77 -31.88
C ALA A 59 -0.89 10.26 -32.12
N THR A 60 -1.80 10.97 -32.79
CA THR A 60 -1.64 12.40 -33.13
C THR A 60 -2.93 13.19 -32.94
N ALA A 61 -2.81 14.51 -32.74
CA ALA A 61 -3.96 15.41 -32.67
C ALA A 61 -4.76 15.43 -33.99
N ALA A 62 -4.09 15.28 -35.13
CA ALA A 62 -4.75 15.24 -36.43
C ALA A 62 -5.68 14.01 -36.58
N GLU A 63 -5.29 12.85 -36.01
CA GLU A 63 -6.14 11.67 -35.97
C GLU A 63 -7.39 11.88 -35.11
N VAL A 64 -7.24 12.56 -33.97
CA VAL A 64 -8.37 12.93 -33.10
C VAL A 64 -9.35 13.81 -33.85
N ASP A 65 -8.85 14.86 -34.52
CA ASP A 65 -9.68 15.80 -35.26
C ASP A 65 -10.41 15.13 -36.43
N ALA A 66 -9.73 14.23 -37.15
CA ALA A 66 -10.33 13.46 -38.24
C ALA A 66 -11.45 12.55 -37.72
N PHE A 67 -11.21 11.84 -36.61
CA PHE A 67 -12.21 10.97 -35.98
C PHE A 67 -13.44 11.75 -35.53
N ILE A 68 -13.26 12.87 -34.82
CA ILE A 68 -14.38 13.70 -34.33
C ILE A 68 -15.21 14.24 -35.48
N ARG A 69 -14.57 14.68 -36.57
CA ARG A 69 -15.28 15.17 -37.76
C ARG A 69 -16.10 14.06 -38.43
N ALA A 70 -15.52 12.87 -38.61
CA ALA A 70 -16.22 11.74 -39.20
C ALA A 70 -17.45 11.33 -38.38
N GLU A 71 -17.32 11.25 -37.05
CA GLU A 71 -18.47 10.96 -36.16
C GLU A 71 -19.54 12.05 -36.26
N ARG A 72 -19.15 13.32 -36.27
CA ARG A 72 -20.09 14.44 -36.39
C ARG A 72 -20.85 14.40 -37.70
N ASP A 73 -20.17 14.12 -38.81
CA ASP A 73 -20.78 14.07 -40.13
C ASP A 73 -21.68 12.83 -40.29
N ALA A 74 -21.37 11.71 -39.61
CA ALA A 74 -22.19 10.50 -39.59
C ALA A 74 -23.51 10.65 -38.79
N TRP A 75 -23.56 11.60 -37.85
CA TRP A 75 -24.73 11.89 -37.02
C TRP A 75 -25.56 13.07 -37.55
N ALA A 76 -25.14 13.69 -38.65
CA ALA A 76 -25.84 14.78 -39.32
C ALA A 76 -26.86 14.26 -40.35
#